data_AF-A0A929VCZ3-F1
#
_entry.id   AF-A0A929VCZ3-F1
#
_cell.length_a   1.000
_cell.length_b   1.000
_cell.length_c   1.000
_cell.angle_alpha   90.00
_cell.angle_beta   90.00
_cell.angle_gamma   90.00
#
_symmetry.space_group_name_H-M   'P 1'
#
loop_
_entity.id
_entity.type
_entity.pdbx_description
1 polymer ?
#
loop_
_entity_poly.entity_id
_entity_poly.type
_entity_poly.pdbx_seq_one_letter_code
_entity_poly.pdbx_strand_id
1 'polypeptide(L)'
;MTEVRRIYVEKKPSFAVRAREVKEELRSFLNLTQVEDVRILIRYDVEGVSEPVFQEALTCVFAEPPLDTVYQEKLEIPEGVHVFSVEALPGQFDQRADSAIQCLRFLKEDEEPIVRTAVTYLLYGALSEEEVHAVESYIMNPVDSRIAKEQKPNTLKEVYEQPAEIALMQGFLQMDDRAFQELYESLNLAMTYQDFLWIRTYFRNEEHREPTVTEIRVLDTYWSDHCRHTTFSTVLKKVDFEDGFYLPPIKEAYHEYQSIREELYQGQEKQDSHPICLMDVALAGMKKLKADGLLTDQEDSEENNACSVVVPVDVDYGKGIIRENWLVFFKNETHNHPTEIEPFGGAATCLGGAIRDPLSGRGYVYQAMRVTGAADPTLPVAQTLEGKLPQKRLVKGAANGYSSYGNQIGLATGLVDEIYHPGYVAKRMEIGAVMGAARQKDVVRKKAEPEDVIILLGGRTGRDGIGGATGSSKKHTSASLTSCGAE
;
A
#
# COMPACT_ATOMS: atom_id res chain seq x y z
N MET A 1 -12.61 -32.58 18.66
CA MET A 1 -12.28 -31.82 17.44
C MET A 1 -13.53 -31.06 17.06
N THR A 2 -13.46 -29.74 16.98
CA THR A 2 -14.59 -28.91 16.50
C THR A 2 -14.68 -29.05 14.99
N GLU A 3 -15.86 -29.38 14.48
CA GLU A 3 -16.12 -29.42 13.04
C GLU A 3 -16.13 -28.00 12.44
N VAL A 4 -15.71 -27.86 11.18
CA VAL A 4 -15.85 -26.61 10.42
C VAL A 4 -17.32 -26.35 10.12
N ARG A 5 -17.84 -25.22 10.58
CA ARG A 5 -19.20 -24.74 10.28
C ARG A 5 -19.16 -23.65 9.22
N ARG A 6 -20.06 -23.74 8.24
CA ARG A 6 -20.14 -22.80 7.12
C ARG A 6 -21.39 -21.93 7.22
N ILE A 7 -21.22 -20.63 7.08
CA ILE A 7 -22.29 -19.63 7.12
C ILE A 7 -22.24 -18.81 5.83
N TYR A 8 -23.41 -18.48 5.27
CA TYR A 8 -23.55 -17.46 4.25
C TYR A 8 -24.41 -16.32 4.79
N VAL A 9 -23.95 -15.09 4.60
CA VAL A 9 -24.64 -13.88 5.03
C VAL A 9 -24.94 -13.01 3.83
N GLU A 10 -26.22 -12.73 3.60
CA GLU A 10 -26.70 -11.95 2.46
C GLU A 10 -27.43 -10.70 2.93
N LYS A 11 -27.16 -9.55 2.31
CA LYS A 11 -27.98 -8.36 2.52
C LYS A 11 -29.39 -8.59 1.96
N LYS A 12 -30.42 -8.28 2.74
CA LYS A 12 -31.82 -8.35 2.27
C LYS A 12 -32.00 -7.49 1.01
N PRO A 13 -32.97 -7.81 0.13
CA PRO A 13 -33.09 -7.16 -1.19
C PRO A 13 -33.10 -5.63 -1.17
N SER A 14 -33.71 -5.01 -0.15
CA SER A 14 -33.73 -3.55 0.02
C SER A 14 -32.36 -2.92 0.29
N PHE A 15 -31.43 -3.69 0.86
CA PHE A 15 -30.09 -3.24 1.28
C PHE A 15 -28.97 -3.79 0.41
N ALA A 16 -29.28 -4.63 -0.58
CA ALA A 16 -28.32 -5.23 -1.52
C ALA A 16 -27.81 -4.21 -2.57
N VAL A 17 -27.26 -3.08 -2.11
CA VAL A 17 -26.71 -2.01 -2.97
C VAL A 17 -25.55 -2.54 -3.81
N ARG A 18 -24.59 -3.23 -3.17
CA ARG A 18 -23.41 -3.76 -3.88
C ARG A 18 -23.78 -4.77 -4.97
N ALA A 19 -24.79 -5.61 -4.73
CA ALA A 19 -25.26 -6.58 -5.72
C ALA A 19 -25.85 -5.88 -6.96
N ARG A 20 -26.61 -4.80 -6.76
CA ARG A 20 -27.14 -3.96 -7.85
C ARG A 20 -26.03 -3.23 -8.60
N GLU A 21 -25.04 -2.69 -7.90
CA GLU A 21 -23.88 -2.05 -8.55
C GLU A 21 -23.10 -3.04 -9.43
N VAL A 22 -22.82 -4.24 -8.93
CA VAL A 22 -22.12 -5.27 -9.71
C VAL A 22 -22.95 -5.64 -10.93
N LYS A 23 -24.27 -5.86 -10.79
CA LYS A 23 -25.16 -6.11 -11.93
C LYS A 23 -25.08 -5.01 -13.00
N GLU A 24 -25.12 -3.74 -12.61
CA GLU A 24 -24.96 -2.62 -13.53
C GLU A 24 -23.57 -2.62 -14.17
N GLU A 25 -22.52 -2.93 -13.40
CA GLU A 25 -21.15 -3.02 -13.89
C GLU A 25 -20.98 -4.12 -14.96
N LEU A 26 -21.55 -5.30 -14.75
CA LEU A 26 -21.51 -6.39 -15.73
C LEU A 26 -22.27 -6.01 -17.02
N ARG A 27 -23.43 -5.37 -16.89
CA ARG A 27 -24.25 -4.96 -18.05
C ARG A 27 -23.63 -3.81 -18.84
N SER A 28 -23.00 -2.85 -18.19
CA SER A 28 -22.48 -1.64 -18.83
C SER A 28 -21.01 -1.73 -19.24
N PHE A 29 -20.15 -2.35 -18.43
CA PHE A 29 -18.70 -2.38 -18.69
C PHE A 29 -18.23 -3.64 -19.40
N LEU A 30 -18.86 -4.78 -19.11
CA LEU A 30 -18.63 -6.03 -19.84
C LEU A 30 -19.64 -6.27 -20.96
N ASN A 31 -20.63 -5.37 -21.13
CA ASN A 31 -21.71 -5.49 -22.12
C ASN A 31 -22.56 -6.78 -21.99
N LEU A 32 -22.64 -7.37 -20.81
CA LEU A 32 -23.40 -8.59 -20.54
C LEU A 32 -24.87 -8.29 -20.24
N THR A 33 -25.60 -7.84 -21.27
CA THR A 33 -27.01 -7.39 -21.14
C THR A 33 -28.00 -8.50 -20.78
N GLN A 34 -27.59 -9.76 -20.85
CA GLN A 34 -28.35 -10.94 -20.47
C GLN A 34 -28.27 -11.27 -18.97
N VAL A 35 -27.44 -10.59 -18.18
CA VAL A 35 -27.43 -10.73 -16.71
C VAL A 35 -28.74 -10.19 -16.16
N GLU A 36 -29.60 -11.09 -15.69
CA GLU A 36 -30.93 -10.79 -15.17
C GLU A 36 -30.87 -10.33 -13.72
N ASP A 37 -29.99 -10.93 -12.91
CA ASP A 37 -29.78 -10.55 -11.52
C ASP A 37 -28.44 -11.02 -10.96
N VAL A 38 -28.00 -10.40 -9.86
CA VAL A 38 -26.80 -10.78 -9.12
C VAL A 38 -27.13 -10.81 -7.63
N ARG A 39 -26.76 -11.89 -6.94
CA ARG A 39 -26.74 -11.94 -5.48
C ARG A 39 -25.30 -12.06 -4.99
N ILE A 40 -25.01 -11.46 -3.84
CA ILE A 40 -23.69 -11.45 -3.22
C ILE A 40 -23.85 -11.86 -1.76
N LEU A 41 -23.13 -12.90 -1.35
CA LEU A 41 -23.12 -13.42 0.01
C LEU A 41 -21.70 -13.42 0.56
N ILE A 42 -21.56 -13.13 1.84
CA ILE A 42 -20.30 -13.35 2.56
C ILE A 42 -20.33 -14.75 3.13
N ARG A 43 -19.40 -15.60 2.71
CA ARG A 43 -19.19 -16.94 3.22
C ARG A 43 -18.17 -16.88 4.36
N TYR A 44 -18.55 -17.41 5.52
CA TYR A 44 -17.64 -17.65 6.65
C TYR A 44 -17.48 -19.15 6.85
N ASP A 45 -16.24 -19.61 6.94
CA ASP A 45 -15.90 -20.92 7.49
C ASP A 45 -15.29 -20.71 8.88
N VAL A 46 -15.83 -21.39 9.89
CA VAL A 46 -15.49 -21.18 11.30
C VAL A 46 -15.15 -22.51 11.99
N GLU A 47 -13.98 -22.55 12.64
CA GLU A 47 -13.52 -23.67 13.49
C GLU A 47 -13.12 -23.13 14.88
N GLY A 48 -13.13 -23.98 15.91
CA GLY A 48 -12.58 -23.63 17.22
C GLY A 48 -13.50 -22.77 18.09
N VAL A 49 -14.81 -22.87 17.86
CA VAL A 49 -15.84 -22.12 18.60
C VAL A 49 -16.85 -23.09 19.19
N SER A 50 -17.23 -22.95 20.46
CA SER A 50 -18.30 -23.74 21.07
C SER A 50 -19.68 -23.48 20.45
N GLU A 51 -20.61 -24.44 20.57
CA GLU A 51 -21.97 -24.29 20.01
C GLU A 51 -22.76 -23.09 20.57
N PRO A 52 -22.75 -22.80 21.89
CA PRO A 52 -23.44 -21.64 22.42
C PRO A 52 -22.91 -20.31 21.86
N VAL A 53 -21.58 -20.16 21.79
CA VAL A 53 -20.94 -18.95 21.25
C VAL A 53 -21.22 -18.80 19.76
N PHE A 54 -21.24 -19.90 19.01
CA PHE A 54 -21.56 -19.86 17.59
C PHE A 54 -22.98 -19.38 17.33
N GLN A 55 -23.97 -19.89 18.06
CA GLN A 55 -25.37 -19.47 17.92
C GLN A 55 -25.55 -17.99 18.25
N GLU A 56 -24.86 -17.48 19.27
CA GLU A 56 -24.86 -16.04 19.59
C GLU A 56 -24.21 -15.23 18.45
N ALA A 57 -23.03 -15.66 17.99
CA ALA A 57 -22.24 -14.99 16.96
C ALA A 57 -22.97 -14.84 15.61
N LEU A 58 -23.91 -15.73 15.28
CA LEU A 58 -24.75 -15.62 14.07
C LEU A 58 -25.48 -14.28 13.96
N THR A 59 -25.81 -13.65 15.08
CA THR A 59 -26.66 -12.44 15.12
C THR A 59 -25.95 -11.18 15.61
N CYS A 60 -24.74 -11.30 16.15
CA CYS A 60 -23.98 -10.17 16.68
C CYS A 60 -22.58 -10.01 16.07
N VAL A 61 -22.02 -11.06 15.44
CA VAL A 61 -20.69 -11.03 14.81
C VAL A 61 -20.79 -11.15 13.29
N PHE A 62 -21.44 -12.20 12.79
CA PHE A 62 -21.41 -12.50 11.36
C PHE A 62 -22.41 -11.70 10.54
N ALA A 63 -23.52 -11.27 11.15
CA ALA A 63 -24.62 -10.62 10.47
C ALA A 63 -25.29 -9.56 11.36
N GLU A 64 -25.95 -8.61 10.72
CA GLU A 64 -26.84 -7.66 11.34
C GLU A 64 -28.30 -8.08 11.04
N PRO A 65 -29.02 -8.72 11.97
CA PRO A 65 -30.34 -9.32 11.70
C PRO A 65 -31.39 -8.40 11.04
N PRO A 66 -31.42 -7.08 11.32
CA PRO A 66 -32.30 -6.17 10.61
C PRO A 66 -31.99 -6.06 9.11
N LEU A 67 -30.72 -6.18 8.71
CA LEU A 67 -30.24 -5.94 7.35
C LEU A 67 -29.93 -7.22 6.57
N ASP A 68 -29.64 -8.30 7.27
CA ASP A 68 -29.06 -9.51 6.70
C ASP A 68 -29.96 -10.73 6.86
N THR A 69 -29.78 -11.69 5.95
CA THR A 69 -30.30 -13.05 6.01
C THR A 69 -29.14 -14.01 6.17
N VAL A 70 -29.26 -14.94 7.11
CA VAL A 70 -28.22 -15.91 7.42
C VAL A 70 -28.64 -17.31 6.98
N TYR A 71 -27.77 -17.98 6.25
CA TYR A 71 -27.91 -19.36 5.81
C TYR A 71 -26.80 -20.21 6.44
N GLN A 72 -27.15 -21.36 7.01
CA GLN A 72 -26.20 -22.28 7.64
C GLN A 72 -26.03 -23.53 6.77
N GLU A 73 -24.78 -23.96 6.59
CA GLU A 73 -24.32 -25.17 5.89
C GLU A 73 -24.67 -25.28 4.40
N LYS A 74 -25.89 -24.95 3.97
CA LYS A 74 -26.36 -25.10 2.60
C LYS A 74 -27.03 -23.83 2.10
N LEU A 75 -26.75 -23.50 0.84
CA LEU A 75 -27.42 -22.47 0.08
C LEU A 75 -28.26 -23.16 -1.01
N GLU A 76 -29.55 -22.85 -1.10
CA GLU A 76 -30.39 -23.33 -2.19
C GLU A 76 -30.07 -22.51 -3.45
N ILE A 77 -29.53 -23.19 -4.47
CA ILE A 77 -29.13 -22.60 -5.74
C ILE A 77 -30.16 -23.05 -6.79
N PRO A 78 -30.90 -22.11 -7.41
CA PRO A 78 -31.83 -22.45 -8.49
C PRO A 78 -31.09 -23.05 -9.71
N GLU A 79 -31.79 -23.90 -10.46
CA GLU A 79 -31.25 -24.48 -11.70
C GLU A 79 -30.92 -23.38 -12.72
N GLY A 80 -29.76 -23.49 -13.38
CA GLY A 80 -29.28 -22.51 -14.36
C GLY A 80 -28.62 -21.26 -13.78
N VAL A 81 -28.42 -21.17 -12.45
CA VAL A 81 -27.66 -20.09 -11.80
C VAL A 81 -26.18 -20.45 -11.70
N HIS A 82 -25.32 -19.56 -12.16
CA HIS A 82 -23.87 -19.74 -12.02
C HIS A 82 -23.40 -19.22 -10.67
N VAL A 83 -22.58 -20.01 -9.98
CA VAL A 83 -22.08 -19.69 -8.64
C VAL A 83 -20.57 -19.83 -8.62
N PHE A 84 -19.90 -18.82 -8.06
CA PHE A 84 -18.47 -18.90 -7.75
C PHE A 84 -18.19 -18.11 -6.46
N SER A 85 -17.07 -18.39 -5.82
CA SER A 85 -16.65 -17.70 -4.60
C SER A 85 -15.24 -17.17 -4.77
N VAL A 86 -14.98 -15.97 -4.28
CA VAL A 86 -13.66 -15.32 -4.32
C VAL A 86 -13.14 -15.19 -2.89
N GLU A 87 -11.93 -15.67 -2.63
CA GLU A 87 -11.25 -15.56 -1.34
C GLU A 87 -9.88 -14.90 -1.51
N ALA A 88 -9.33 -14.34 -0.42
CA ALA A 88 -7.96 -13.83 -0.41
C ALA A 88 -6.95 -14.96 -0.67
N LEU A 89 -5.82 -14.64 -1.30
CA LEU A 89 -4.72 -15.58 -1.44
C LEU A 89 -4.19 -16.02 -0.07
N PRO A 90 -3.67 -17.26 0.07
CA PRO A 90 -3.00 -17.69 1.30
C PRO A 90 -1.90 -16.71 1.70
N GLY A 91 -1.88 -16.31 2.97
CA GLY A 91 -0.90 -15.36 3.50
C GLY A 91 -1.26 -13.88 3.34
N GLN A 92 -2.27 -13.53 2.53
CA GLN A 92 -2.83 -12.18 2.48
C GLN A 92 -3.66 -11.88 3.74
N PHE A 93 -3.60 -10.64 4.20
CA PHE A 93 -4.37 -10.20 5.35
C PHE A 93 -5.88 -10.08 5.03
N ASP A 94 -6.69 -10.96 5.61
CA ASP A 94 -8.15 -10.89 5.57
C ASP A 94 -8.69 -10.10 6.78
N GLN A 95 -8.92 -8.80 6.59
CA GLN A 95 -9.45 -7.90 7.62
C GLN A 95 -10.79 -8.37 8.19
N ARG A 96 -11.65 -9.00 7.37
CA ARG A 96 -12.98 -9.45 7.80
C ARG A 96 -12.86 -10.68 8.69
N ALA A 97 -12.03 -11.65 8.30
CA ALA A 97 -11.73 -12.81 9.14
C ALA A 97 -11.12 -12.37 10.47
N ASP A 98 -10.13 -11.48 10.46
CA ASP A 98 -9.47 -10.97 11.66
C ASP A 98 -10.46 -10.26 12.60
N SER A 99 -11.31 -9.38 12.06
CA SER A 99 -12.35 -8.72 12.84
C SER A 99 -13.33 -9.72 13.46
N ALA A 100 -13.76 -10.75 12.70
CA ALA A 100 -14.65 -11.78 13.22
C ALA A 100 -13.98 -12.60 14.34
N ILE A 101 -12.69 -12.95 14.19
CA ILE A 101 -11.89 -13.62 15.22
C ILE A 101 -11.84 -12.79 16.50
N GLN A 102 -11.56 -11.49 16.41
CA GLN A 102 -11.52 -10.59 17.57
C GLN A 102 -12.90 -10.52 18.26
N CYS A 103 -13.98 -10.34 17.50
CA CYS A 103 -15.33 -10.30 18.04
C CYS A 103 -15.75 -11.60 18.72
N LEU A 104 -15.39 -12.77 18.17
CA LEU A 104 -15.66 -14.06 18.80
C LEU A 104 -14.93 -14.18 20.14
N ARG A 105 -13.68 -13.69 20.23
CA ARG A 105 -12.92 -13.66 21.49
C ARG A 105 -13.48 -12.67 22.52
N PHE A 106 -14.20 -11.63 22.09
CA PHE A 106 -14.95 -10.78 23.01
C PHE A 106 -16.20 -11.46 23.58
N LEU A 107 -16.87 -12.35 22.82
CA LEU A 107 -17.94 -13.17 23.36
C LEU A 107 -17.41 -14.15 24.41
N LYS A 108 -16.24 -14.73 24.14
CA LYS A 108 -15.58 -15.66 25.07
C LYS A 108 -14.06 -15.73 24.83
N GLU A 109 -13.29 -15.29 25.82
CA GLU A 109 -11.84 -15.04 25.72
C GLU A 109 -11.01 -16.31 25.48
N ASP A 110 -11.42 -17.45 26.04
CA ASP A 110 -10.73 -18.74 25.98
C ASP A 110 -11.02 -19.55 24.70
N GLU A 111 -11.84 -19.04 23.79
CA GLU A 111 -12.00 -19.65 22.47
C GLU A 111 -10.78 -19.32 21.59
N GLU A 112 -10.38 -20.30 20.77
CA GLU A 112 -9.33 -20.13 19.75
C GLU A 112 -9.95 -20.22 18.34
N PRO A 113 -10.77 -19.21 17.95
CA PRO A 113 -11.47 -19.25 16.69
C PRO A 113 -10.50 -19.16 15.52
N ILE A 114 -10.77 -19.95 14.48
CA ILE A 114 -10.17 -19.79 13.16
C ILE A 114 -11.31 -19.46 12.21
N VAL A 115 -11.19 -18.34 11.51
CA VAL A 115 -12.18 -17.87 10.54
C VAL A 115 -11.51 -17.69 9.19
N ARG A 116 -12.16 -18.16 8.13
CA ARG A 116 -11.83 -17.85 6.73
C ARG A 116 -13.05 -17.24 6.06
N THR A 117 -12.85 -16.22 5.24
CA THR A 117 -13.94 -15.59 4.50
C THR A 117 -13.79 -15.69 3.00
N ALA A 118 -14.93 -15.70 2.30
CA ALA A 118 -15.00 -15.56 0.86
C ALA A 118 -16.26 -14.76 0.49
N VAL A 119 -16.28 -14.19 -0.71
CA VAL A 119 -17.46 -13.55 -1.28
C VAL A 119 -18.04 -14.47 -2.35
N THR A 120 -19.25 -14.97 -2.13
CA THR A 120 -19.97 -15.85 -3.06
C THR A 120 -20.90 -15.02 -3.94
N TYR A 121 -20.80 -15.21 -5.25
CA TYR A 121 -21.61 -14.54 -6.27
C TYR A 121 -22.56 -15.56 -6.91
N LEU A 122 -23.84 -15.20 -7.03
CA LEU A 122 -24.82 -15.95 -7.82
C LEU A 122 -25.23 -15.08 -8.99
N LEU A 123 -24.99 -15.55 -10.21
CA LEU A 123 -25.32 -14.86 -11.45
C LEU A 123 -26.56 -15.51 -12.07
N TYR A 124 -27.60 -14.70 -12.27
CA TYR A 124 -28.84 -15.10 -12.93
C TYR A 124 -28.83 -14.59 -14.37
N GLY A 125 -29.25 -15.45 -15.30
CA GLY A 125 -29.33 -15.16 -16.73
C GLY A 125 -28.64 -16.24 -17.56
N ALA A 126 -28.92 -16.26 -18.86
CA ALA A 126 -28.35 -17.22 -19.80
C ALA A 126 -26.91 -16.81 -20.19
N LEU A 127 -25.94 -17.10 -19.33
CA LEU A 127 -24.52 -16.82 -19.55
C LEU A 127 -23.82 -18.05 -20.14
N SER A 128 -22.94 -17.81 -21.11
CA SER A 128 -21.99 -18.84 -21.56
C SER A 128 -20.83 -18.99 -20.58
N GLU A 129 -20.09 -20.10 -20.66
CA GLU A 129 -18.89 -20.32 -19.82
C GLU A 129 -17.83 -19.23 -20.02
N GLU A 130 -17.64 -18.75 -21.26
CA GLU A 130 -16.71 -17.66 -21.57
C GLU A 130 -17.12 -16.35 -20.89
N GLU A 131 -18.42 -16.06 -20.82
CA GLU A 131 -18.94 -14.86 -20.17
C GLU A 131 -18.83 -14.96 -18.65
N VAL A 132 -19.09 -16.13 -18.07
CA VAL A 132 -18.86 -16.37 -16.63
C VAL A 132 -17.38 -16.16 -16.30
N HIS A 133 -16.46 -16.67 -17.12
CA HIS A 133 -15.03 -16.48 -16.92
C HIS A 133 -14.61 -15.00 -17.05
N ALA A 134 -15.24 -14.24 -17.95
CA ALA A 134 -15.03 -12.80 -18.06
C ALA A 134 -15.51 -12.06 -16.80
N VAL A 135 -16.63 -12.49 -16.20
CA VAL A 135 -17.13 -11.96 -14.93
C VAL A 135 -16.17 -12.26 -13.77
N GLU A 136 -15.70 -13.51 -13.66
CA GLU A 136 -14.70 -13.91 -12.66
C GLU A 136 -13.44 -13.05 -12.76
N SER A 137 -12.91 -12.89 -13.98
CA SER A 137 -11.70 -12.09 -14.26
C SER A 137 -11.90 -10.60 -13.97
N TYR A 138 -13.12 -10.08 -14.14
CA TYR A 138 -13.44 -8.69 -13.82
C TYR A 138 -13.55 -8.44 -12.31
N ILE A 139 -14.16 -9.38 -11.58
CA ILE A 139 -14.40 -9.25 -10.14
C ILE A 139 -13.12 -9.53 -9.34
N MET A 140 -12.39 -10.57 -9.69
CA MET A 140 -11.17 -10.99 -9.00
C MET A 140 -9.99 -10.07 -9.36
N ASN A 141 -9.05 -9.92 -8.44
CA ASN A 141 -7.71 -9.44 -8.77
C ASN A 141 -6.73 -10.59 -8.48
N PRO A 142 -6.09 -11.20 -9.49
CA PRO A 142 -5.23 -12.35 -9.27
C PRO A 142 -4.03 -12.07 -8.34
N VAL A 143 -3.72 -10.81 -8.06
CA VAL A 143 -2.65 -10.40 -7.14
C VAL A 143 -3.05 -10.56 -5.67
N ASP A 144 -4.34 -10.47 -5.34
CA ASP A 144 -4.83 -10.51 -3.96
C ASP A 144 -5.81 -11.65 -3.67
N SER A 145 -6.46 -12.19 -4.70
CA SER A 145 -7.59 -13.09 -4.56
C SER A 145 -7.57 -14.22 -5.58
N ARG A 146 -8.28 -15.30 -5.23
CA ARG A 146 -8.46 -16.49 -6.05
C ARG A 146 -9.89 -17.00 -5.97
N ILE A 147 -10.26 -17.84 -6.93
CA ILE A 147 -11.49 -18.64 -6.81
C ILE A 147 -11.33 -19.63 -5.65
N ALA A 148 -12.26 -19.55 -4.71
CA ALA A 148 -12.30 -20.39 -3.55
C ALA A 148 -12.84 -21.78 -3.89
N LYS A 149 -12.33 -22.80 -3.22
CA LYS A 149 -12.86 -24.16 -3.36
C LYS A 149 -14.30 -24.22 -2.87
N GLU A 150 -15.16 -24.92 -3.60
CA GLU A 150 -16.55 -25.15 -3.18
C GLU A 150 -16.62 -26.12 -2.00
N GLN A 151 -15.77 -27.16 -2.00
CA GLN A 151 -15.77 -28.18 -0.97
C GLN A 151 -15.44 -27.58 0.40
N LYS A 152 -16.30 -27.85 1.39
CA LYS A 152 -16.07 -27.48 2.79
C LYS A 152 -14.83 -28.22 3.31
N PRO A 153 -13.81 -27.51 3.83
CA PRO A 153 -12.63 -28.17 4.38
C PRO A 153 -12.97 -28.88 5.69
N ASN A 154 -12.24 -29.96 6.00
CA ASN A 154 -12.40 -30.68 7.27
C ASN A 154 -11.81 -29.93 8.47
N THR A 155 -10.82 -29.07 8.22
CA THR A 155 -10.19 -28.17 9.21
C THR A 155 -9.66 -26.93 8.51
N LEU A 156 -9.67 -25.81 9.22
CA LEU A 156 -9.08 -24.53 8.86
C LEU A 156 -7.67 -24.36 9.45
N LYS A 157 -7.21 -25.29 10.28
CA LYS A 157 -5.86 -25.27 10.83
C LYS A 157 -4.84 -25.48 9.71
N GLU A 158 -4.05 -24.45 9.46
CA GLU A 158 -2.90 -24.56 8.56
C GLU A 158 -1.70 -25.09 9.35
N VAL A 159 -1.11 -26.17 8.84
CA VAL A 159 0.17 -26.69 9.33
C VAL A 159 1.25 -26.02 8.50
N TYR A 160 1.93 -25.03 9.08
CA TYR A 160 3.11 -24.45 8.46
C TYR A 160 4.31 -25.36 8.71
N GLU A 161 5.11 -25.59 7.67
CA GLU A 161 6.42 -26.20 7.84
C GLU A 161 7.32 -25.25 8.62
N GLN A 162 8.22 -25.80 9.46
CA GLN A 162 9.25 -24.96 10.09
C GLN A 162 10.09 -24.31 8.99
N PRO A 163 10.37 -22.99 9.06
CA PRO A 163 11.22 -22.33 8.09
C PRO A 163 12.58 -23.03 8.03
N ALA A 164 13.08 -23.27 6.82
CA ALA A 164 14.43 -23.76 6.62
C ALA A 164 15.46 -22.73 7.14
N GLU A 165 16.67 -23.20 7.49
CA GLU A 165 17.77 -22.29 7.79
C GLU A 165 18.06 -21.36 6.60
N ILE A 166 18.43 -20.11 6.89
CA ILE A 166 18.71 -19.12 5.87
C ILE A 166 19.92 -19.58 5.05
N ALA A 167 19.71 -19.73 3.73
CA ALA A 167 20.75 -20.19 2.83
C ALA A 167 21.91 -19.19 2.73
N LEU A 168 23.15 -19.72 2.79
CA LEU A 168 24.35 -19.01 2.39
C LEU A 168 24.49 -19.03 0.87
N MET A 169 24.97 -17.93 0.30
CA MET A 169 25.28 -17.84 -1.14
C MET A 169 26.63 -18.49 -1.41
N GLN A 170 26.67 -19.82 -1.41
CA GLN A 170 27.92 -20.57 -1.56
C GLN A 170 28.68 -20.21 -2.83
N GLY A 171 29.97 -19.94 -2.68
CA GLY A 171 30.86 -19.59 -3.79
C GLY A 171 30.78 -18.12 -4.22
N PHE A 172 29.90 -17.30 -3.63
CA PHE A 172 29.70 -15.90 -4.02
C PHE A 172 31.00 -15.10 -3.99
N LEU A 173 31.87 -15.36 -3.00
CA LEU A 173 33.17 -14.68 -2.91
C LEU A 173 34.18 -15.14 -3.95
N GLN A 174 34.13 -16.36 -4.49
CA GLN A 174 35.16 -16.92 -5.37
C GLN A 174 34.68 -17.19 -6.81
N MET A 175 33.39 -16.97 -7.09
CA MET A 175 32.82 -17.06 -8.44
C MET A 175 33.63 -16.21 -9.42
N ASP A 176 33.90 -16.80 -10.60
CA ASP A 176 34.42 -16.04 -11.72
C ASP A 176 33.40 -14.99 -12.20
N ASP A 177 33.85 -14.05 -13.01
CA ASP A 177 33.00 -12.93 -13.43
C ASP A 177 31.80 -13.35 -14.27
N ARG A 178 31.89 -14.49 -14.98
CA ARG A 178 30.77 -14.99 -15.77
C ARG A 178 29.70 -15.57 -14.85
N ALA A 179 30.08 -16.47 -13.95
CA ALA A 179 29.16 -17.07 -12.98
C ALA A 179 28.53 -16.00 -12.07
N PHE A 180 29.29 -14.97 -11.72
CA PHE A 180 28.80 -13.85 -10.91
C PHE A 180 27.76 -12.99 -11.65
N GLN A 181 27.97 -12.73 -12.94
CA GLN A 181 27.00 -12.05 -13.79
C GLN A 181 25.72 -12.87 -13.96
N GLU A 182 25.85 -14.18 -14.24
CA GLU A 182 24.71 -15.10 -14.37
C GLU A 182 23.89 -15.16 -13.06
N LEU A 183 24.56 -15.16 -11.90
CA LEU A 183 23.91 -15.08 -10.59
C LEU A 183 23.13 -13.76 -10.42
N TYR A 184 23.75 -12.61 -10.72
CA TYR A 184 23.09 -11.30 -10.63
C TYR A 184 21.81 -11.26 -11.48
N GLU A 185 21.89 -11.74 -12.72
CA GLU A 185 20.75 -11.80 -13.63
C GLU A 185 19.64 -12.72 -13.11
N SER A 186 20.00 -13.84 -12.47
CA SER A 186 19.04 -14.80 -11.89
C SER A 186 18.27 -14.23 -10.69
N LEU A 187 18.88 -13.32 -9.92
CA LEU A 187 18.30 -12.80 -8.68
C LEU A 187 17.25 -11.72 -8.90
N ASN A 188 17.20 -11.15 -10.12
CA ASN A 188 16.30 -10.05 -10.48
C ASN A 188 16.33 -8.93 -9.42
N LEU A 189 17.53 -8.43 -9.09
CA LEU A 189 17.74 -7.36 -8.12
C LEU A 189 17.32 -5.98 -8.68
N ALA A 190 17.07 -5.01 -7.82
CA ALA A 190 16.88 -3.60 -8.18
C ALA A 190 18.18 -2.79 -8.12
N MET A 191 19.12 -3.15 -7.24
CA MET A 191 20.46 -2.55 -7.20
C MET A 191 21.20 -2.79 -8.52
N THR A 192 22.21 -1.97 -8.82
CA THR A 192 23.00 -2.15 -10.04
C THR A 192 24.00 -3.30 -9.92
N TYR A 193 24.50 -3.80 -11.05
CA TYR A 193 25.59 -4.78 -11.05
C TYR A 193 26.85 -4.24 -10.35
N GLN A 194 27.12 -2.93 -10.42
CA GLN A 194 28.25 -2.31 -9.75
C GLN A 194 28.09 -2.32 -8.22
N ASP A 195 26.88 -2.10 -7.73
CA ASP A 195 26.55 -2.27 -6.32
C ASP A 195 26.75 -3.72 -5.87
N PHE A 196 26.28 -4.68 -6.67
CA PHE A 196 26.45 -6.12 -6.40
C PHE A 196 27.93 -6.55 -6.35
N LEU A 197 28.76 -6.04 -7.28
CA LEU A 197 30.21 -6.22 -7.25
C LEU A 197 30.87 -5.61 -6.00
N TRP A 198 30.38 -4.46 -5.56
CA TRP A 198 30.86 -3.82 -4.33
C TRP A 198 30.55 -4.71 -3.12
N ILE A 199 29.34 -5.27 -3.04
CA ILE A 199 28.96 -6.20 -1.98
C ILE A 199 29.88 -7.42 -1.96
N ARG A 200 30.18 -8.03 -3.11
CA ARG A 200 31.18 -9.11 -3.21
C ARG A 200 32.53 -8.70 -2.63
N THR A 201 32.97 -7.49 -2.94
CA THR A 201 34.25 -6.95 -2.47
C THR A 201 34.23 -6.74 -0.96
N TYR A 202 33.16 -6.16 -0.40
CA TYR A 202 32.98 -5.94 1.03
C TYR A 202 32.98 -7.26 1.82
N PHE A 203 32.15 -8.23 1.41
CA PHE A 203 32.09 -9.52 2.10
C PHE A 203 33.41 -10.32 1.99
N ARG A 204 34.16 -10.14 0.91
CA ARG A 204 35.48 -10.76 0.72
C ARG A 204 36.54 -10.14 1.63
N ASN A 205 36.61 -8.81 1.66
CA ASN A 205 37.73 -8.08 2.22
C ASN A 205 37.53 -7.63 3.66
N GLU A 206 36.29 -7.41 4.10
CA GLU A 206 35.96 -6.88 5.43
C GLU A 206 35.30 -7.96 6.30
N GLU A 207 34.24 -8.61 5.82
CA GLU A 207 33.49 -9.61 6.61
C GLU A 207 34.14 -11.00 6.59
N HIS A 208 34.94 -11.29 5.56
CA HIS A 208 35.61 -12.57 5.34
C HIS A 208 34.69 -13.81 5.41
N ARG A 209 33.44 -13.67 4.94
CA ARG A 209 32.44 -14.76 4.90
C ARG A 209 31.48 -14.62 3.71
N GLU A 210 30.85 -15.73 3.33
CA GLU A 210 29.76 -15.68 2.35
C GLU A 210 28.55 -14.93 2.95
N PRO A 211 27.86 -14.10 2.15
CA PRO A 211 26.60 -13.50 2.58
C PRO A 211 25.49 -14.55 2.60
N THR A 212 24.51 -14.31 3.46
CA THR A 212 23.21 -14.97 3.39
C THR A 212 22.36 -14.37 2.26
N VAL A 213 21.40 -15.15 1.74
CA VAL A 213 20.42 -14.64 0.78
C VAL A 213 19.65 -13.45 1.38
N THR A 214 19.33 -13.48 2.68
CA THR A 214 18.62 -12.40 3.37
C THR A 214 19.43 -11.10 3.35
N GLU A 215 20.73 -11.14 3.63
CA GLU A 215 21.57 -9.93 3.59
C GLU A 215 21.58 -9.28 2.20
N ILE A 216 21.67 -10.08 1.13
CA ILE A 216 21.59 -9.57 -0.24
C ILE A 216 20.22 -8.95 -0.54
N ARG A 217 19.11 -9.59 -0.12
CA ARG A 217 17.75 -9.07 -0.33
C ARG A 217 17.47 -7.80 0.46
N VAL A 218 18.00 -7.70 1.68
CA VAL A 218 17.92 -6.48 2.49
C VAL A 218 18.66 -5.34 1.81
N LEU A 219 19.92 -5.56 1.40
CA LEU A 219 20.71 -4.56 0.69
C LEU A 219 20.03 -4.13 -0.62
N ASP A 220 19.45 -5.07 -1.36
CA ASP A 220 18.71 -4.78 -2.60
C ASP A 220 17.55 -3.81 -2.38
N THR A 221 16.81 -4.03 -1.30
CA THR A 221 15.68 -3.18 -0.92
C THR A 221 16.17 -1.77 -0.59
N TYR A 222 17.16 -1.64 0.30
CA TYR A 222 17.67 -0.33 0.73
C TYR A 222 18.43 0.43 -0.37
N TRP A 223 19.02 -0.28 -1.33
CA TRP A 223 19.80 0.32 -2.41
C TRP A 223 19.01 0.49 -3.71
N SER A 224 17.73 0.11 -3.71
CA SER A 224 16.78 0.48 -4.76
C SER A 224 16.64 2.00 -4.89
N ASP A 225 16.27 2.49 -6.08
CA ASP A 225 16.08 3.92 -6.31
C ASP A 225 15.00 4.53 -5.40
N HIS A 226 13.96 3.75 -5.09
CA HIS A 226 12.89 4.14 -4.16
C HIS A 226 13.42 4.51 -2.76
N CYS A 227 14.41 3.79 -2.25
CA CYS A 227 14.96 4.04 -0.91
C CYS A 227 16.15 5.00 -0.95
N ARG A 228 17.06 4.81 -1.91
CA ARG A 228 18.32 5.56 -2.00
C ARG A 228 18.19 6.90 -2.72
N HIS A 229 17.10 7.13 -3.46
CA HIS A 229 16.88 8.35 -4.24
C HIS A 229 18.06 8.65 -5.20
N THR A 230 18.58 7.61 -5.85
CA THR A 230 19.76 7.68 -6.72
C THR A 230 19.50 8.61 -7.91
N THR A 231 18.31 8.55 -8.50
CA THR A 231 17.87 9.46 -9.57
C THR A 231 17.95 10.92 -9.11
N PHE A 232 17.48 11.22 -7.89
CA PHE A 232 17.53 12.57 -7.35
C PHE A 232 18.95 13.05 -7.02
N SER A 233 19.83 12.12 -6.70
CA SER A 233 21.23 12.37 -6.35
C SER A 233 22.16 12.36 -7.57
N THR A 234 21.65 12.06 -8.77
CA THR A 234 22.44 11.98 -9.99
C THR A 234 22.96 13.36 -10.37
N VAL A 235 24.27 13.45 -10.58
CA VAL A 235 24.95 14.70 -10.94
C VAL A 235 24.60 15.12 -12.36
N LEU A 236 23.96 16.28 -12.50
CA LEU A 236 23.60 16.90 -13.76
C LEU A 236 24.81 17.66 -14.31
N LYS A 237 25.37 17.18 -15.43
CA LYS A 237 26.52 17.80 -16.11
C LYS A 237 26.13 18.80 -17.18
N LYS A 238 24.96 18.60 -17.81
CA LYS A 238 24.42 19.43 -18.88
C LYS A 238 22.91 19.51 -18.71
N VAL A 239 22.36 20.72 -18.79
CA VAL A 239 20.93 20.98 -18.69
C VAL A 239 20.50 21.72 -19.95
N ASP A 240 19.61 21.11 -20.71
CA ASP A 240 18.97 21.68 -21.88
C ASP A 240 17.45 21.60 -21.68
N PHE A 241 16.68 22.47 -22.33
CA PHE A 241 15.22 22.52 -22.19
C PHE A 241 14.55 22.34 -23.55
N GLU A 242 13.58 21.44 -23.62
CA GLU A 242 12.79 21.19 -24.83
C GLU A 242 11.77 22.31 -25.08
N ASP A 243 11.47 22.57 -26.36
CA ASP A 243 10.41 23.50 -26.73
C ASP A 243 9.04 22.97 -26.30
N GLY A 244 8.21 23.83 -25.74
CA GLY A 244 6.87 23.44 -25.32
C GLY A 244 6.17 24.51 -24.49
N PHE A 245 4.91 24.23 -24.16
CA PHE A 245 4.06 25.12 -23.36
C PHE A 245 4.69 25.50 -22.01
N TYR A 246 5.39 24.57 -21.37
CA TYR A 246 6.02 24.77 -20.07
C TYR A 246 7.47 25.29 -20.14
N LEU A 247 8.01 25.57 -21.32
CA LEU A 247 9.39 26.04 -21.46
C LEU A 247 9.66 27.35 -20.69
N PRO A 248 8.83 28.41 -20.81
CA PRO A 248 9.07 29.66 -20.09
C PRO A 248 9.15 29.49 -18.56
N PRO A 249 8.15 28.88 -17.87
CA PRO A 249 8.21 28.76 -16.41
C PRO A 249 9.34 27.83 -15.93
N ILE A 250 9.68 26.77 -16.68
CA ILE A 250 10.79 25.88 -16.32
C ILE A 250 12.14 26.62 -16.40
N LYS A 251 12.36 27.40 -17.47
CA LYS A 251 13.59 28.21 -17.62
C LYS A 251 13.71 29.26 -16.53
N GLU A 252 12.61 29.94 -16.21
CA GLU A 252 12.57 30.95 -15.16
C GLU A 252 12.94 30.34 -13.80
N ALA A 253 12.28 29.24 -13.41
CA ALA A 253 12.57 28.55 -12.16
C ALA A 253 14.02 28.03 -12.08
N TYR A 254 14.58 27.54 -13.19
CA TYR A 254 15.96 27.08 -13.21
C TYR A 254 16.97 28.23 -13.07
N HIS A 255 16.74 29.37 -13.74
CA HIS A 255 17.58 30.55 -13.58
C HIS A 255 17.52 31.11 -12.16
N GLU A 256 16.32 31.14 -11.54
CA GLU A 256 16.15 31.53 -10.14
C GLU A 256 16.94 30.60 -9.21
N TYR A 257 16.84 29.28 -9.41
CA TYR A 257 17.66 28.30 -8.71
C TYR A 257 19.16 28.58 -8.85
N GLN A 258 19.65 28.86 -10.07
CA GLN A 258 21.07 29.18 -10.30
C GLN A 258 21.49 30.43 -9.53
N SER A 259 20.67 31.48 -9.55
CA SER A 259 20.92 32.72 -8.80
C SER A 259 20.99 32.47 -7.29
N ILE A 260 20.03 31.74 -6.74
CA ILE A 260 20.01 31.34 -5.32
C ILE A 260 21.29 30.56 -4.98
N ARG A 261 21.67 29.64 -5.85
CA ARG A 261 22.82 28.77 -5.66
C ARG A 261 24.13 29.57 -5.65
N GLU A 262 24.28 30.52 -6.57
CA GLU A 262 25.43 31.43 -6.62
C GLU A 262 25.56 32.24 -5.33
N GLU A 263 24.44 32.76 -4.81
CA GLU A 263 24.42 33.50 -3.56
C GLU A 263 24.81 32.62 -2.35
N LEU A 264 24.21 31.44 -2.22
CA LEU A 264 24.40 30.55 -1.07
C LEU A 264 25.83 30.01 -0.94
N TYR A 265 26.52 29.78 -2.07
CA TYR A 265 27.84 29.15 -2.09
C TYR A 265 28.96 30.10 -2.55
N GLN A 266 28.71 31.41 -2.57
CA GLN A 266 29.72 32.43 -2.88
C GLN A 266 30.96 32.30 -1.98
N GLY A 267 32.14 32.15 -2.57
CA GLY A 267 33.41 32.04 -1.85
C GLY A 267 33.76 30.65 -1.29
N GLN A 268 32.92 29.63 -1.50
CA GLN A 268 33.28 28.25 -1.17
C GLN A 268 34.12 27.64 -2.30
N GLU A 269 35.33 27.16 -1.97
CA GLU A 269 36.13 26.40 -2.92
C GLU A 269 35.44 25.07 -3.24
N LYS A 270 35.05 24.93 -4.51
CA LYS A 270 34.70 23.73 -5.28
C LYS A 270 33.22 23.40 -5.43
N GLN A 271 32.78 23.56 -6.68
CA GLN A 271 31.65 22.86 -7.32
C GLN A 271 31.59 21.35 -6.99
N ASP A 272 32.73 20.70 -6.70
CA ASP A 272 32.80 19.27 -6.39
C ASP A 272 32.13 18.89 -5.05
N SER A 273 32.03 19.82 -4.10
CA SER A 273 31.41 19.54 -2.78
C SER A 273 29.88 19.65 -2.80
N HIS A 274 29.32 20.31 -3.81
CA HIS A 274 27.89 20.59 -3.93
C HIS A 274 27.42 20.35 -5.38
N PRO A 275 27.39 19.09 -5.87
CA PRO A 275 27.01 18.82 -7.24
C PRO A 275 25.56 19.23 -7.52
N ILE A 276 25.31 19.76 -8.73
CA ILE A 276 23.95 20.03 -9.19
C ILE A 276 23.25 18.69 -9.41
N CYS A 277 22.19 18.44 -8.65
CA CYS A 277 21.32 17.26 -8.77
C CYS A 277 19.88 17.68 -8.44
N LEU A 278 18.89 16.82 -8.71
CA LEU A 278 17.48 17.16 -8.42
C LEU A 278 17.24 17.38 -6.92
N MET A 279 18.00 16.71 -6.05
CA MET A 279 17.94 16.96 -4.61
C MET A 279 18.43 18.36 -4.23
N ASP A 280 19.50 18.87 -4.86
CA ASP A 280 19.98 20.24 -4.62
C ASP A 280 18.96 21.28 -5.10
N VAL A 281 18.37 21.05 -6.28
CA VAL A 281 17.29 21.90 -6.81
C VAL A 281 16.09 21.90 -5.86
N ALA A 282 15.65 20.74 -5.37
CA ALA A 282 14.50 20.62 -4.48
C ALA A 282 14.69 21.33 -3.13
N LEU A 283 15.92 21.39 -2.62
CA LEU A 283 16.23 21.99 -1.32
C LEU A 283 16.63 23.48 -1.40
N ALA A 284 16.84 24.03 -2.60
CA ALA A 284 17.37 25.38 -2.78
C ALA A 284 16.48 26.46 -2.13
N GLY A 285 15.15 26.37 -2.31
CA GLY A 285 14.22 27.32 -1.70
C GLY A 285 14.28 27.32 -0.18
N MET A 286 14.33 26.13 0.44
CA MET A 286 14.47 26.00 1.89
C MET A 286 15.79 26.58 2.39
N LYS A 287 16.92 26.26 1.72
CA LYS A 287 18.24 26.80 2.07
C LYS A 287 18.28 28.33 1.98
N LYS A 288 17.66 28.92 0.95
CA LYS A 288 17.54 30.37 0.79
C LYS A 288 16.73 31.02 1.89
N LEU A 289 15.54 30.48 2.20
CA LEU A 289 14.71 30.97 3.30
C LEU A 289 15.44 30.91 4.64
N LYS A 290 16.27 29.88 4.87
CA LYS A 290 17.11 29.78 6.07
C LYS A 290 18.24 30.82 6.08
N ALA A 291 18.94 31.01 4.95
CA ALA A 291 20.00 32.00 4.82
C ALA A 291 19.50 33.45 5.00
N ASP A 292 18.27 33.73 4.53
CA ASP A 292 17.63 35.04 4.68
C ASP A 292 17.03 35.27 6.07
N GLY A 293 17.10 34.27 6.96
CA GLY A 293 16.52 34.35 8.31
C GLY A 293 14.99 34.34 8.33
N LEU A 294 14.35 33.82 7.27
CA LEU A 294 12.90 33.72 7.14
C LEU A 294 12.35 32.40 7.70
N LEU A 295 13.11 31.30 7.57
CA LEU A 295 12.77 29.99 8.10
C LEU A 295 13.45 29.78 9.47
N THR A 296 12.86 30.34 10.52
CA THR A 296 13.40 30.31 11.90
C THR A 296 12.67 29.35 12.83
N ASP A 297 11.57 28.79 12.35
CA ASP A 297 10.63 27.94 13.07
C ASP A 297 10.74 26.46 12.68
N GLN A 298 11.59 26.08 11.72
CA GLN A 298 11.82 24.67 11.38
C GLN A 298 12.35 23.87 12.59
N GLU A 299 11.81 22.66 12.82
CA GLU A 299 12.41 21.72 13.78
C GLU A 299 13.76 21.21 13.26
N ASP A 300 14.84 21.45 14.03
CA ASP A 300 16.17 20.93 13.71
C ASP A 300 16.40 19.62 14.47
N SER A 301 16.34 18.51 13.73
CA SER A 301 16.42 17.14 14.27
C SER A 301 17.04 16.21 13.23
N GLU A 302 17.79 15.21 13.70
CA GLU A 302 18.29 14.11 12.85
C GLU A 302 17.21 13.04 12.58
N GLU A 303 16.10 13.08 13.32
CA GLU A 303 15.00 12.11 13.24
C GLU A 303 13.75 12.81 12.69
N ASN A 304 13.62 12.85 11.36
CA ASN A 304 12.56 13.57 10.64
C ASN A 304 11.81 12.65 9.66
N ASN A 305 10.79 11.96 10.14
CA ASN A 305 9.89 11.16 9.29
C ASN A 305 8.81 12.02 8.61
N ALA A 306 8.47 13.18 9.20
CA ALA A 306 7.61 14.21 8.65
C ALA A 306 8.28 15.57 8.81
N CYS A 307 8.00 16.51 7.90
CA CYS A 307 8.47 17.89 8.03
C CYS A 307 7.72 18.56 9.17
N SER A 308 8.39 19.37 9.99
CA SER A 308 7.78 20.03 11.14
C SER A 308 8.29 21.45 11.35
N VAL A 309 7.38 22.31 11.80
CA VAL A 309 7.65 23.69 12.22
C VAL A 309 7.09 23.95 13.62
N VAL A 310 7.74 24.83 14.36
CA VAL A 310 7.41 25.25 15.72
C VAL A 310 6.46 26.44 15.65
N VAL A 311 5.21 26.21 16.05
CA VAL A 311 4.17 27.23 16.08
C VAL A 311 3.81 27.55 17.53
N PRO A 312 3.96 28.80 18.00
CA PRO A 312 3.44 29.22 19.29
C PRO A 312 1.91 29.27 19.26
N VAL A 313 1.25 28.53 20.15
CA VAL A 313 -0.21 28.43 20.23
C VAL A 313 -0.68 28.87 21.61
N ASP A 314 -1.73 29.69 21.62
CA ASP A 314 -2.44 30.09 22.83
C ASP A 314 -3.53 29.04 23.12
N VAL A 315 -3.35 28.24 24.17
CA VAL A 315 -4.26 27.14 24.53
C VAL A 315 -4.98 27.45 25.84
N ASP A 316 -6.32 27.38 25.84
CA ASP A 316 -7.13 27.48 27.05
C ASP A 316 -7.56 26.08 27.53
N TYR A 317 -6.97 25.65 28.65
CA TYR A 317 -7.30 24.40 29.31
C TYR A 317 -8.44 24.55 30.35
N GLY A 318 -9.23 25.62 30.28
CA GLY A 318 -10.29 25.96 31.23
C GLY A 318 -9.77 26.62 32.51
N LYS A 319 -8.51 27.07 32.52
CA LYS A 319 -7.84 27.76 33.65
C LYS A 319 -7.16 29.07 33.22
N GLY A 320 -7.50 29.56 32.03
CA GLY A 320 -6.83 30.68 31.38
C GLY A 320 -5.93 30.24 30.24
N ILE A 321 -5.56 31.20 29.41
CA ILE A 321 -4.75 31.00 28.21
C ILE A 321 -3.28 30.82 28.58
N ILE A 322 -2.66 29.75 28.08
CA ILE A 322 -1.24 29.49 28.19
C ILE A 322 -0.66 29.47 26.78
N ARG A 323 0.39 30.26 26.55
CA ARG A 323 1.16 30.20 25.32
C ARG A 323 2.18 29.06 25.40
N GLU A 324 2.09 28.09 24.51
CA GLU A 324 3.03 26.98 24.41
C GLU A 324 3.42 26.69 22.96
N ASN A 325 4.61 26.11 22.77
CA ASN A 325 5.09 25.74 21.45
C ASN A 325 4.55 24.37 21.03
N TRP A 326 4.03 24.32 19.81
CA TRP A 326 3.56 23.11 19.15
C TRP A 326 4.41 22.83 17.92
N LEU A 327 4.62 21.55 17.62
CA LEU A 327 5.11 21.10 16.33
C LEU A 327 3.90 20.87 15.44
N VAL A 328 3.92 21.49 14.26
CA VAL A 328 2.95 21.23 13.19
C VAL A 328 3.66 20.41 12.12
N PHE A 329 3.14 19.22 11.85
CA PHE A 329 3.71 18.26 10.92
C PHE A 329 3.04 18.34 9.55
N PHE A 330 3.84 18.19 8.49
CA PHE A 330 3.41 18.03 7.11
C PHE A 330 4.09 16.80 6.52
N LYS A 331 3.29 15.90 5.94
CA LYS A 331 3.80 14.76 5.20
C LYS A 331 2.93 14.53 3.98
N ASN A 332 3.57 14.26 2.86
CA ASN A 332 2.92 13.71 1.68
C ASN A 332 3.68 12.48 1.20
N GLU A 333 2.95 11.53 0.64
CA GLU A 333 3.49 10.32 0.05
C GLU A 333 2.79 10.03 -1.26
N THR A 334 3.46 9.25 -2.11
CA THR A 334 2.85 8.70 -3.32
C THR A 334 2.77 7.19 -3.19
N HIS A 335 1.75 6.58 -3.79
CA HIS A 335 1.63 5.12 -3.82
C HIS A 335 1.18 4.62 -5.19
N ASN A 336 1.77 5.20 -6.23
CA ASN A 336 1.35 5.04 -7.63
C ASN A 336 1.41 3.58 -8.10
N HIS A 337 2.53 2.89 -7.85
CA HIS A 337 2.75 1.53 -8.36
C HIS A 337 1.84 0.50 -7.69
N PRO A 338 1.74 0.44 -6.35
CA PRO A 338 0.82 -0.52 -5.72
C PRO A 338 -0.64 -0.24 -6.07
N THR A 339 -1.05 1.04 -6.15
CA THR A 339 -2.43 1.40 -6.54
C THR A 339 -2.75 1.04 -8.00
N GLU A 340 -1.74 0.85 -8.85
CA GLU A 340 -1.91 0.39 -10.23
C GLU A 340 -2.22 -1.12 -10.32
N ILE A 341 -1.73 -1.87 -9.33
CA ILE A 341 -1.84 -3.33 -9.27
C ILE A 341 -3.05 -3.75 -8.41
N GLU A 342 -3.20 -3.12 -7.26
CA GLU A 342 -4.29 -3.34 -6.32
C GLU A 342 -4.73 -1.98 -5.77
N PRO A 343 -5.78 -1.37 -6.35
CA PRO A 343 -6.11 0.03 -6.10
C PRO A 343 -6.64 0.30 -4.69
N PHE A 344 -7.35 -0.64 -4.06
CA PHE A 344 -7.93 -0.39 -2.75
C PHE A 344 -6.84 -0.33 -1.68
N GLY A 345 -6.08 -1.40 -1.50
CA GLY A 345 -4.97 -1.51 -0.57
C GLY A 345 -3.84 -0.56 -0.93
N GLY A 346 -3.55 -0.34 -2.22
CA GLY A 346 -2.59 0.65 -2.68
C GLY A 346 -2.90 2.07 -2.20
N ALA A 347 -4.15 2.55 -2.32
CA ALA A 347 -4.52 3.88 -1.87
C ALA A 347 -4.75 3.95 -0.35
N ALA A 348 -5.27 2.88 0.27
CA ALA A 348 -5.43 2.80 1.72
C ALA A 348 -4.08 2.89 2.45
N THR A 349 -3.07 2.16 1.95
CA THR A 349 -1.72 2.16 2.52
C THR A 349 -0.95 3.43 2.22
N CYS A 350 -1.27 4.17 1.15
CA CYS A 350 -0.77 5.52 0.89
C CYS A 350 -1.09 6.46 2.06
N LEU A 351 -2.37 6.52 2.45
CA LEU A 351 -2.79 7.31 3.59
C LEU A 351 -2.22 6.74 4.91
N GLY A 352 -2.24 5.42 5.07
CA GLY A 352 -1.71 4.77 6.27
C GLY A 352 -0.22 5.05 6.51
N GLY A 353 0.61 5.04 5.46
CA GLY A 353 2.03 5.41 5.51
C GLY A 353 2.21 6.86 5.95
N ALA A 354 1.56 7.78 5.22
CA ALA A 354 1.59 9.21 5.54
C ALA A 354 1.15 9.51 6.97
N ILE A 355 0.17 8.79 7.53
CA ILE A 355 -0.27 8.93 8.93
C ILE A 355 0.79 8.46 9.93
N ARG A 356 1.46 7.32 9.66
CA ARG A 356 2.43 6.73 10.58
C ARG A 356 3.66 7.62 10.78
N ASP A 357 4.01 8.42 9.79
CA ASP A 357 5.18 9.29 9.84
C ASP A 357 5.07 10.38 10.93
N PRO A 358 4.02 11.23 10.99
CA PRO A 358 3.82 12.11 12.13
C PRO A 358 3.57 11.35 13.44
N LEU A 359 2.85 10.22 13.41
CA LEU A 359 2.59 9.41 14.62
C LEU A 359 3.88 8.90 15.26
N SER A 360 4.90 8.57 14.47
CA SER A 360 6.22 8.17 14.98
C SER A 360 6.87 9.27 15.82
N GLY A 361 6.63 10.54 15.47
CA GLY A 361 7.00 11.72 16.26
C GLY A 361 5.98 12.09 17.33
N ARG A 362 5.08 11.17 17.72
CA ARG A 362 3.97 11.40 18.68
C ARG A 362 2.97 12.48 18.23
N GLY A 363 2.97 12.81 16.94
CA GLY A 363 2.03 13.74 16.32
C GLY A 363 0.63 13.15 16.23
N TYR A 364 -0.38 13.93 16.61
CA TYR A 364 -1.78 13.59 16.31
C TYR A 364 -2.13 14.10 14.90
N VAL A 365 -2.38 13.19 13.98
CA VAL A 365 -2.81 13.51 12.61
C VAL A 365 -4.29 13.86 12.62
N TYR A 366 -4.64 15.08 12.23
CA TYR A 366 -6.01 15.60 12.32
C TYR A 366 -6.62 15.94 10.96
N GLN A 367 -5.82 16.02 9.88
CA GLN A 367 -6.31 16.32 8.54
C GLN A 367 -5.57 15.51 7.49
N ALA A 368 -6.31 15.02 6.49
CA ALA A 368 -5.79 14.42 5.27
C ALA A 368 -6.21 15.22 4.02
N MET A 369 -5.47 15.02 2.94
CA MET A 369 -5.73 15.54 1.60
C MET A 369 -5.40 14.46 0.57
N ARG A 370 -6.20 14.36 -0.49
CA ARG A 370 -6.00 13.42 -1.59
C ARG A 370 -5.93 14.18 -2.91
N VAL A 371 -4.78 14.12 -3.59
CA VAL A 371 -4.59 14.77 -4.90
C VAL A 371 -4.13 13.71 -5.90
N THR A 372 -5.00 13.35 -6.84
CA THR A 372 -4.79 12.16 -7.69
C THR A 372 -4.89 12.48 -9.17
N GLY A 373 -4.41 11.54 -9.99
CA GLY A 373 -4.42 11.66 -11.44
C GLY A 373 -4.73 10.31 -12.09
N ALA A 374 -5.66 10.30 -13.04
CA ALA A 374 -6.07 9.11 -13.78
C ALA A 374 -6.36 9.44 -15.25
N ALA A 375 -6.42 8.42 -16.11
CA ALA A 375 -7.00 8.60 -17.45
C ALA A 375 -8.52 8.40 -17.39
N ASP A 376 -9.20 8.57 -18.53
CA ASP A 376 -10.66 8.54 -18.63
C ASP A 376 -11.26 7.23 -18.08
N PRO A 377 -12.02 7.27 -16.96
CA PRO A 377 -12.63 6.09 -16.34
C PRO A 377 -13.93 5.66 -17.02
N THR A 378 -14.38 6.35 -18.08
CA THR A 378 -15.62 6.03 -18.81
C THR A 378 -15.39 5.07 -19.98
N LEU A 379 -14.14 4.80 -20.33
CA LEU A 379 -13.80 3.90 -21.44
C LEU A 379 -14.23 2.45 -21.14
N PRO A 380 -14.71 1.70 -22.15
CA PRO A 380 -15.02 0.28 -22.02
C PRO A 380 -13.81 -0.55 -21.60
N VAL A 381 -14.04 -1.67 -20.89
CA VAL A 381 -12.97 -2.58 -20.44
C VAL A 381 -12.11 -3.06 -21.62
N ALA A 382 -12.71 -3.28 -22.79
CA ALA A 382 -12.03 -3.69 -24.02
C ALA A 382 -10.98 -2.68 -24.53
N GLN A 383 -10.99 -1.43 -24.08
CA GLN A 383 -9.98 -0.42 -24.43
C GLN A 383 -8.86 -0.30 -23.37
N THR A 384 -8.86 -1.18 -22.38
CA THR A 384 -7.81 -1.22 -21.35
C THR A 384 -6.51 -1.73 -21.97
N LEU A 385 -5.38 -1.11 -21.61
CA LEU A 385 -4.06 -1.59 -22.01
C LEU A 385 -3.86 -3.04 -21.51
N GLU A 386 -3.27 -3.88 -22.35
CA GLU A 386 -2.97 -5.27 -21.99
C GLU A 386 -2.12 -5.33 -20.71
N GLY A 387 -2.53 -6.19 -19.76
CA GLY A 387 -1.88 -6.31 -18.44
C GLY A 387 -2.21 -5.18 -17.46
N LYS A 388 -3.11 -4.24 -17.80
CA LYS A 388 -3.51 -3.15 -16.92
C LYS A 388 -4.93 -3.36 -16.37
N LEU A 389 -5.21 -2.87 -15.16
CA LEU A 389 -6.58 -2.76 -14.67
C LEU A 389 -7.33 -1.63 -15.41
N PRO A 390 -8.65 -1.78 -15.66
CA PRO A 390 -9.46 -0.72 -16.26
C PRO A 390 -9.40 0.56 -15.44
N GLN A 391 -9.34 1.72 -16.10
CA GLN A 391 -9.26 3.04 -15.43
C GLN A 391 -10.37 3.24 -14.40
N LYS A 392 -11.58 2.76 -14.69
CA LYS A 392 -12.70 2.80 -13.75
C LYS A 392 -12.44 2.05 -12.45
N ARG A 393 -11.84 0.85 -12.54
CA ARG A 393 -11.51 0.00 -11.40
C ARG A 393 -10.44 0.66 -10.54
N LEU A 394 -9.44 1.26 -11.18
CA LEU A 394 -8.39 2.03 -10.51
C LEU A 394 -8.99 3.22 -9.74
N VAL A 395 -9.77 4.07 -10.41
CA VAL A 395 -10.36 5.28 -9.82
C VAL A 395 -11.27 4.93 -8.64
N LYS A 396 -12.25 4.05 -8.86
CA LYS A 396 -13.20 3.64 -7.80
C LYS A 396 -12.50 2.91 -6.66
N GLY A 397 -11.61 1.97 -6.98
CA GLY A 397 -10.87 1.17 -5.99
C GLY A 397 -10.02 2.05 -5.10
N ALA A 398 -9.27 3.00 -5.68
CA ALA A 398 -8.41 3.91 -4.93
C ALA A 398 -9.20 4.87 -4.06
N ALA A 399 -10.28 5.46 -4.58
CA ALA A 399 -11.15 6.33 -3.79
C ALA A 399 -11.76 5.57 -2.59
N ASN A 400 -12.22 4.33 -2.81
CA ASN A 400 -12.76 3.47 -1.76
C ASN A 400 -11.69 3.10 -0.73
N GLY A 401 -10.48 2.74 -1.17
CA GLY A 401 -9.37 2.37 -0.29
C GLY A 401 -8.93 3.52 0.60
N TYR A 402 -8.67 4.68 -0.01
CA TYR A 402 -8.27 5.90 0.70
C TYR A 402 -9.31 6.32 1.74
N SER A 403 -10.58 6.36 1.35
CA SER A 403 -11.68 6.74 2.24
C SER A 403 -11.92 5.71 3.35
N SER A 404 -11.81 4.41 3.05
CA SER A 404 -11.95 3.35 4.06
C SER A 404 -10.96 3.54 5.20
N TYR A 405 -9.68 3.75 4.88
CA TYR A 405 -8.64 3.91 5.90
C TYR A 405 -8.87 5.18 6.75
N GLY A 406 -9.10 6.32 6.09
CA GLY A 406 -9.35 7.60 6.78
C GLY A 406 -10.59 7.56 7.68
N ASN A 407 -11.69 6.99 7.20
CA ASN A 407 -12.93 6.90 7.97
C ASN A 407 -12.80 5.97 9.18
N GLN A 408 -12.12 4.83 9.05
CA GLN A 408 -11.96 3.86 10.14
C GLN A 408 -11.11 4.42 11.30
N ILE A 409 -10.10 5.25 10.99
CA ILE A 409 -9.26 5.89 12.02
C ILE A 409 -9.84 7.24 12.51
N GLY A 410 -10.93 7.71 11.91
CA GLY A 410 -11.57 8.99 12.26
C GLY A 410 -10.85 10.23 11.73
N LEU A 411 -10.11 10.10 10.62
CA LEU A 411 -9.36 11.18 9.98
C LEU A 411 -10.17 11.82 8.85
N ALA A 412 -10.46 13.11 8.99
CA ALA A 412 -11.15 13.88 7.96
C ALA A 412 -10.23 14.15 6.76
N THR A 413 -10.69 13.78 5.55
CA THR A 413 -10.04 14.20 4.30
C THR A 413 -10.68 15.50 3.82
N GLY A 414 -10.01 16.63 4.08
CA GLY A 414 -10.56 17.97 3.87
C GLY A 414 -10.39 18.52 2.45
N LEU A 415 -9.43 17.99 1.69
CA LEU A 415 -9.19 18.35 0.29
C LEU A 415 -9.14 17.07 -0.55
N VAL A 416 -9.95 17.02 -1.59
CA VAL A 416 -9.94 15.93 -2.58
C VAL A 416 -9.96 16.57 -3.97
N ASP A 417 -8.94 16.29 -4.76
CA ASP A 417 -8.86 16.72 -6.15
C ASP A 417 -8.37 15.56 -7.03
N GLU A 418 -9.03 15.32 -8.15
CA GLU A 418 -8.69 14.22 -9.07
C GLU A 418 -8.66 14.72 -10.51
N ILE A 419 -7.46 14.65 -11.10
CA ILE A 419 -7.16 15.20 -12.41
C ILE A 419 -7.26 14.09 -13.47
N TYR A 420 -8.13 14.29 -14.45
CA TYR A 420 -8.26 13.37 -15.58
C TYR A 420 -7.44 13.85 -16.78
N HIS A 421 -6.42 13.07 -17.18
CA HIS A 421 -5.56 13.41 -18.30
C HIS A 421 -5.05 12.14 -19.02
N PRO A 422 -4.99 12.12 -20.38
CA PRO A 422 -4.49 10.95 -21.12
C PRO A 422 -3.07 10.50 -20.73
N GLY A 423 -2.23 11.42 -20.26
CA GLY A 423 -0.87 11.13 -19.77
C GLY A 423 -0.82 10.16 -18.57
N TYR A 424 -1.91 9.98 -17.84
CA TYR A 424 -2.01 9.02 -16.73
C TYR A 424 -2.46 7.62 -17.18
N VAL A 425 -2.65 7.38 -18.49
CA VAL A 425 -3.13 6.10 -19.01
C VAL A 425 -2.16 4.96 -18.71
N ALA A 426 -0.85 5.23 -18.67
CA ALA A 426 0.16 4.23 -18.35
C ALA A 426 0.22 3.98 -16.83
N LYS A 427 0.26 5.04 -16.02
CA LYS A 427 0.36 4.97 -14.57
C LYS A 427 -0.43 6.08 -13.92
N ARG A 428 -1.28 5.73 -12.95
CA ARG A 428 -2.01 6.72 -12.14
C ARG A 428 -1.08 7.47 -11.18
N MET A 429 -1.55 8.62 -10.74
CA MET A 429 -0.98 9.36 -9.63
C MET A 429 -1.88 9.20 -8.40
N GLU A 430 -1.35 8.66 -7.30
CA GLU A 430 -2.01 8.55 -6.01
C GLU A 430 -1.14 9.27 -4.98
N ILE A 431 -1.58 10.46 -4.54
CA ILE A 431 -0.91 11.24 -3.49
C ILE A 431 -1.84 11.34 -2.30
N GLY A 432 -1.32 10.92 -1.15
CA GLY A 432 -1.90 11.20 0.16
C GLY A 432 -1.04 12.22 0.88
N ALA A 433 -1.65 13.25 1.44
CA ALA A 433 -0.98 14.20 2.31
C ALA A 433 -1.73 14.33 3.64
N VAL A 434 -0.99 14.57 4.71
CA VAL A 434 -1.52 14.71 6.05
C VAL A 434 -0.90 15.89 6.79
N MET A 435 -1.68 16.42 7.72
CA MET A 435 -1.22 17.37 8.73
C MET A 435 -1.47 16.81 10.11
N GLY A 436 -0.49 17.02 10.99
CA GLY A 436 -0.59 16.64 12.39
C GLY A 436 -0.03 17.70 13.31
N ALA A 437 -0.25 17.52 14.62
CA ALA A 437 0.37 18.39 15.60
C ALA A 437 0.71 17.64 16.90
N ALA A 438 1.73 18.13 17.60
CA ALA A 438 2.05 17.71 18.96
C ALA A 438 2.57 18.89 19.76
N ARG A 439 2.41 18.85 21.09
CA ARG A 439 3.14 19.80 21.95
C ARG A 439 4.62 19.49 21.84
N GLN A 440 5.43 20.52 21.61
CA GLN A 440 6.88 20.34 21.38
C GLN A 440 7.55 19.55 22.51
N LYS A 441 7.14 19.81 23.76
CA LYS A 441 7.68 19.13 24.96
C LYS A 441 7.37 17.62 25.05
N ASP A 442 6.37 17.14 24.31
CA ASP A 442 5.97 15.73 24.32
C ASP A 442 6.71 14.91 23.27
N VAL A 443 7.38 15.57 22.33
CA VAL A 443 8.18 14.96 21.27
C VAL A 443 9.64 14.89 21.75
N VAL A 444 10.15 13.67 21.89
CA VAL A 444 11.50 13.42 22.39
C VAL A 444 12.31 12.74 21.31
N ARG A 445 13.27 13.47 20.74
CA ARG A 445 14.22 12.99 19.74
C ARG A 445 15.50 12.54 20.43
N LYS A 446 15.92 11.29 20.22
CA LYS A 446 17.14 10.71 20.81
C LYS A 446 17.75 9.70 19.85
N LYS A 447 19.03 9.41 20.03
CA LYS A 447 19.70 8.28 19.37
C LYS A 447 19.54 7.05 20.24
N ALA A 448 19.38 5.90 19.58
CA ALA A 448 19.41 4.61 20.27
C ALA A 448 20.82 4.34 20.81
N GLU A 449 20.91 3.85 22.03
CA GLU A 449 22.15 3.48 22.70
C GLU A 449 22.28 1.96 22.81
N PRO A 450 23.50 1.41 22.98
CA PRO A 450 23.67 0.01 23.36
C PRO A 450 22.82 -0.32 24.60
N GLU A 451 22.29 -1.54 24.66
CA GLU A 451 21.34 -2.03 25.70
C GLU A 451 19.90 -1.51 25.60
N ASP A 452 19.58 -0.59 24.68
CA ASP A 452 18.19 -0.20 24.44
C ASP A 452 17.37 -1.38 23.91
N VAL A 453 16.13 -1.49 24.41
CA VAL A 453 15.16 -2.49 23.94
C VAL A 453 14.43 -1.97 22.70
N ILE A 454 14.57 -2.68 21.59
CA ILE A 454 13.83 -2.40 20.36
C ILE A 454 12.44 -3.03 20.43
N ILE A 455 11.39 -2.22 20.29
CA ILE A 455 10.00 -2.66 20.35
C ILE A 455 9.36 -2.51 18.97
N LEU A 456 8.83 -3.62 18.44
CA LEU A 456 7.93 -3.61 17.30
C LEU A 456 6.48 -3.54 17.81
N LEU A 457 5.78 -2.44 17.52
CA LEU A 457 4.40 -2.22 17.93
C LEU A 457 3.47 -2.20 16.70
N GLY A 458 2.42 -3.03 16.71
CA GLY A 458 1.41 -3.05 15.64
C GLY A 458 0.85 -4.45 15.39
N GLY A 459 0.32 -4.65 14.17
CA GLY A 459 -0.15 -5.95 13.70
C GLY A 459 0.98 -6.97 13.52
N ARG A 460 0.61 -8.25 13.40
CA ARG A 460 1.58 -9.32 13.11
C ARG A 460 2.14 -9.16 11.70
N THR A 461 3.41 -9.51 11.51
CA THR A 461 4.05 -9.50 10.18
C THR A 461 3.48 -10.62 9.32
N GLY A 462 2.81 -10.26 8.23
CA GLY A 462 2.39 -11.18 7.16
C GLY A 462 3.43 -11.27 6.04
N ARG A 463 3.06 -11.89 4.92
CA ARG A 463 3.87 -11.90 3.68
C ARG A 463 3.54 -10.72 2.76
N ASP A 464 3.02 -9.64 3.34
CA ASP A 464 2.53 -8.49 2.60
C ASP A 464 3.69 -7.65 2.03
N GLY A 465 3.67 -7.38 0.73
CA GLY A 465 4.56 -6.38 0.10
C GLY A 465 6.05 -6.75 0.06
N ILE A 466 6.40 -8.03 0.17
CA ILE A 466 7.79 -8.49 0.02
C ILE A 466 8.34 -8.04 -1.35
N GLY A 467 9.43 -7.27 -1.34
CA GLY A 467 10.01 -6.70 -2.57
C GLY A 467 9.30 -5.44 -3.11
N GLY A 468 8.33 -4.86 -2.41
CA GLY A 468 7.57 -3.70 -2.88
C GLY A 468 8.41 -2.49 -3.33
N ALA A 469 9.44 -2.12 -2.55
CA ALA A 469 10.36 -1.03 -2.92
C ALA A 469 11.13 -1.34 -4.22
N THR A 470 11.59 -2.60 -4.36
CA THR A 470 12.27 -3.06 -5.58
C THR A 470 11.34 -3.08 -6.79
N GLY A 471 10.09 -3.53 -6.63
CA GLY A 471 9.07 -3.55 -7.67
C GLY A 471 8.69 -2.14 -8.14
N SER A 472 8.55 -1.20 -7.20
CA SER A 472 8.24 0.21 -7.52
C SER A 472 9.36 0.91 -8.29
N SER A 473 10.60 0.43 -8.17
CA SER A 473 11.79 0.94 -8.87
C SER A 473 11.95 0.36 -10.28
N LYS A 474 11.08 -0.57 -10.71
CA LYS A 474 11.16 -1.26 -12.00
C LYS A 474 10.02 -0.84 -12.95
N LYS A 475 10.25 -1.04 -14.25
CA LYS A 475 9.22 -0.82 -15.29
C LYS A 475 8.19 -1.95 -15.25
N HIS A 476 6.92 -1.59 -15.46
CA HIS A 476 5.85 -2.58 -15.64
C HIS A 476 6.05 -3.36 -16.93
N THR A 477 6.10 -4.69 -16.82
CA THR A 477 6.00 -5.64 -17.92
C THR A 477 4.91 -6.66 -17.58
N SER A 478 4.35 -7.35 -18.57
CA SER A 478 3.35 -8.40 -18.33
C SER A 478 3.84 -9.49 -17.36
N ALA A 479 5.14 -9.74 -17.29
CA ALA A 479 5.77 -10.68 -16.37
C ALA A 479 5.90 -10.18 -14.90
N SER A 480 5.71 -8.89 -14.64
CA SER A 480 5.77 -8.33 -13.27
C SER A 480 4.52 -8.64 -12.43
N LEU A 481 3.36 -8.89 -13.07
CA LEU A 481 2.10 -9.15 -12.38
C LEU A 481 2.09 -10.48 -11.60
N THR A 482 2.87 -11.46 -12.05
CA THR A 482 2.99 -12.78 -11.40
C THR A 482 4.01 -12.82 -10.28
N SER A 483 5.00 -11.91 -10.25
CA SER A 483 6.05 -11.86 -9.21
C SER A 483 5.79 -10.82 -8.10
N CYS A 484 4.80 -9.95 -8.27
CA CYS A 484 4.39 -8.96 -7.26
C CYS A 484 3.31 -9.47 -6.28
N GLY A 485 2.82 -10.70 -6.45
CA GLY A 485 1.99 -11.37 -5.45
C GLY A 485 2.83 -11.82 -4.25
N ALA A 486 2.21 -11.93 -3.08
CA ALA A 486 2.84 -12.54 -1.91
C ALA A 486 3.13 -14.03 -2.22
N GLU A 487 4.36 -14.37 -2.60
CA GLU A 487 4.87 -15.74 -2.54
C GLU A 487 5.26 -16.11 -1.10
#